data_AF-Q0E8M7-F1
#
_entry.id   AF-Q0E8M7-F1
#
_cell.length_a   1.000
_cell.length_b   1.000
_cell.length_c   1.000
_cell.angle_alpha   90.00
_cell.angle_beta   90.00
_cell.angle_gamma   90.00
#
_symmetry.space_group_name_H-M   'P 1'
#
loop_
_entity.id
_entity.type
_entity.pdbx_description
1 polymer ?
#
loop_
_entity_poly.entity_id
_entity_poly.type
_entity_poly.pdbx_seq_one_letter_code
_entity_poly.pdbx_strand_id
1 'polypeptide(L)'
;MNNSRILRTTNVLLLLIGYQRHWFEKKSHRFRVSLPSVVYIFVLGVLYAACFSQHFDKTSSTLNVLKEISPFLFGLIRVQLALGAKAFAYAIYSSVKSVGALNSLLKALPTRNSEFNKDEALAYLLLTSTFGILFCFAAYIAYEMKFELPPLPDAMLGMALFLPHLILAGSVRLYTVLSWLSRGQLKELKKNAEEELRANLTKEPANIASALFTVSTESLENLKTKLEILEANFCIFAQSLRHSMVFLFAMHANCLLGGFYTLTYYWNTWYVLFEDRKRRIFYAANASIYACIASDYIGLMVVLFMMNIERRNFIEAIDLLLAQRKLFSKKLRPIAKDLRGVLKMKCFKFQPNIIYISLMVCLQIIIITLIVTVHYLRDEILLLKEELSSTDDT
;
A
#
# COMPACT_ATOMS: atom_id res chain seq x y z
N MET A 1 16.54 -11.13 9.04
CA MET A 1 15.47 -11.00 8.05
C MET A 1 16.04 -11.29 6.67
N ASN A 2 15.45 -12.24 5.94
CA ASN A 2 15.91 -12.57 4.60
C ASN A 2 15.24 -11.66 3.57
N ASN A 3 15.87 -10.53 3.26
CA ASN A 3 15.35 -9.52 2.33
C ASN A 3 15.04 -10.11 0.95
N SER A 4 15.86 -11.04 0.46
CA SER A 4 15.65 -11.68 -0.84
C SER A 4 14.39 -12.54 -0.87
N ARG A 5 14.01 -13.18 0.24
CA ARG A 5 12.80 -13.99 0.29
C ARG A 5 11.56 -13.11 0.25
N ILE A 6 11.55 -12.06 1.08
CA ILE A 6 10.48 -11.08 1.14
C ILE A 6 10.25 -10.45 -0.24
N LEU A 7 11.31 -9.95 -0.88
CA LEU A 7 11.23 -9.31 -2.20
C LEU A 7 10.72 -10.24 -3.29
N ARG A 8 11.05 -11.54 -3.24
CA ARG A 8 10.52 -12.53 -4.19
C ARG A 8 9.02 -12.74 -3.98
N THR A 9 8.57 -12.89 -2.74
CA THR A 9 7.16 -13.05 -2.42
C THR A 9 6.37 -11.79 -2.79
N THR A 10 6.90 -10.61 -2.48
CA THR A 10 6.34 -9.32 -2.91
C THR A 10 6.22 -9.25 -4.42
N ASN A 11 7.25 -9.65 -5.16
CA ASN A 11 7.21 -9.65 -6.62
C ASN A 11 6.12 -10.55 -7.20
N VAL A 12 5.95 -11.77 -6.66
CA VAL A 12 4.85 -12.67 -7.05
C VAL A 12 3.50 -12.01 -6.80
N LEU A 13 3.33 -11.39 -5.63
CA LEU A 13 2.09 -10.75 -5.26
C LEU A 13 1.74 -9.53 -6.13
N LEU A 14 2.73 -8.69 -6.41
CA LEU A 14 2.55 -7.52 -7.26
C LEU A 14 2.29 -7.91 -8.71
N LEU A 15 2.78 -9.06 -9.15
CA LEU A 15 2.42 -9.64 -10.44
C LEU A 15 0.97 -10.10 -10.44
N LEU A 16 0.50 -10.83 -9.41
CA LEU A 16 -0.91 -11.23 -9.30
C LEU A 16 -1.87 -10.03 -9.32
N ILE A 17 -1.50 -8.95 -8.65
CA ILE A 17 -2.25 -7.69 -8.58
C ILE A 17 -2.18 -6.87 -9.89
N GLY A 18 -1.28 -7.22 -10.81
CA GLY A 18 -1.13 -6.51 -12.09
C GLY A 18 -0.32 -5.22 -12.03
N TYR A 19 0.40 -4.96 -10.94
CA TYR A 19 1.21 -3.76 -10.76
C TYR A 19 2.64 -3.89 -11.35
N GLN A 20 3.22 -5.10 -11.33
CA GLN A 20 4.67 -5.27 -11.53
C GLN A 20 5.05 -5.93 -12.87
N ARG A 21 5.77 -5.17 -13.71
CA ARG A 21 6.40 -5.64 -14.97
C ARG A 21 7.80 -6.21 -14.82
N HIS A 22 8.46 -5.91 -13.70
CA HIS A 22 9.86 -6.26 -13.49
C HIS A 22 9.96 -7.41 -12.50
N TRP A 23 10.60 -8.48 -12.90
CA TRP A 23 10.83 -9.65 -12.07
C TRP A 23 12.06 -9.48 -11.20
N PHE A 24 11.94 -9.87 -9.93
CA PHE A 24 13.07 -9.88 -9.00
C PHE A 24 13.99 -11.07 -9.29
N GLU A 25 15.22 -10.79 -9.72
CA GLU A 25 16.22 -11.81 -9.95
C GLU A 25 17.12 -11.96 -8.71
N LYS A 26 17.00 -13.12 -8.03
CA LYS A 26 17.76 -13.40 -6.79
C LYS A 26 19.28 -13.35 -7.00
N LYS A 27 19.79 -13.83 -8.15
CA LYS A 27 21.23 -13.90 -8.44
C LYS A 27 21.86 -12.50 -8.58
N SER A 28 21.17 -11.59 -9.25
CA SER A 28 21.68 -10.24 -9.51
C SER A 28 21.23 -9.20 -8.47
N HIS A 29 20.33 -9.60 -7.55
CA HIS A 29 19.69 -8.77 -6.53
C HIS A 29 19.08 -7.49 -7.12
N ARG A 30 18.44 -7.62 -8.29
CA ARG A 30 17.87 -6.53 -9.07
C ARG A 30 16.55 -6.94 -9.72
N PHE A 31 15.70 -5.95 -9.96
CA PHE A 31 14.52 -6.08 -10.80
C PHE A 31 14.90 -5.88 -12.27
N ARG A 32 14.53 -6.87 -13.10
CA ARG A 32 14.71 -6.84 -14.55
C ARG A 32 13.38 -7.02 -15.25
N VAL A 33 13.23 -6.45 -16.43
CA VAL A 33 12.04 -6.69 -17.26
C VAL A 33 11.95 -8.19 -17.55
N SER A 34 10.78 -8.76 -17.34
CA SER A 34 10.50 -10.17 -17.58
C SER A 34 9.41 -10.29 -18.62
N LEU A 35 9.67 -11.06 -19.69
CA LEU A 35 8.72 -11.26 -20.78
C LEU A 35 7.37 -11.82 -20.27
N PRO A 36 7.33 -12.86 -19.41
CA PRO A 36 6.08 -13.31 -18.80
C PRO A 36 5.30 -12.21 -18.07
N SER A 37 5.99 -11.32 -17.35
CA SER A 37 5.36 -10.23 -16.61
C SER A 37 4.79 -9.14 -17.53
N VAL A 38 5.49 -8.86 -18.65
CA VAL A 38 5.01 -7.92 -19.67
C VAL A 38 3.79 -8.49 -20.39
N VAL A 39 3.83 -9.76 -20.78
CA VAL A 39 2.70 -10.46 -21.42
C VAL A 39 1.50 -10.48 -20.48
N TYR A 40 1.69 -10.81 -19.20
CA TYR A 40 0.60 -10.81 -18.21
C TYR A 40 -0.08 -9.44 -18.09
N ILE A 41 0.71 -8.36 -17.97
CA ILE A 41 0.16 -7.00 -17.86
C ILE A 41 -0.50 -6.54 -19.17
N PHE A 42 0.02 -6.98 -20.31
CA PHE A 42 -0.63 -6.76 -21.61
C PHE A 42 -2.00 -7.45 -21.67
N VAL A 43 -2.07 -8.74 -21.32
CA VAL A 43 -3.33 -9.49 -21.25
C VAL A 43 -4.31 -8.84 -20.29
N LEU A 44 -3.85 -8.43 -19.10
CA LEU A 44 -4.66 -7.72 -18.12
C LEU A 44 -5.20 -6.39 -18.68
N GLY A 45 -4.38 -5.68 -19.46
CA GLY A 45 -4.78 -4.44 -20.15
C GLY A 45 -5.81 -4.68 -21.26
N VAL A 46 -5.68 -5.76 -22.02
CA VAL A 46 -6.67 -6.16 -23.04
C VAL A 46 -7.99 -6.56 -22.39
N LEU A 47 -7.94 -7.35 -21.31
CA LEU A 47 -9.13 -7.68 -20.53
C LEU A 47 -9.80 -6.42 -19.97
N TYR A 48 -9.02 -5.50 -19.41
CA TYR A 48 -9.54 -4.22 -18.93
C TYR A 48 -10.19 -3.40 -20.05
N ALA A 49 -9.55 -3.32 -21.23
CA ALA A 49 -10.08 -2.61 -22.38
C ALA A 49 -11.39 -3.25 -22.91
N ALA A 50 -11.46 -4.58 -22.93
CA ALA A 50 -12.69 -5.30 -23.28
C ALA A 50 -13.83 -4.98 -22.30
N CYS A 51 -13.57 -5.08 -20.98
CA CYS A 51 -14.53 -4.72 -19.96
C CYS A 51 -14.92 -3.24 -20.02
N PHE A 52 -13.96 -2.34 -20.26
CA PHE A 52 -14.20 -0.92 -20.45
C PHE A 52 -15.11 -0.65 -21.65
N SER A 53 -14.87 -1.32 -22.79
CA SER A 53 -15.66 -1.13 -24.01
C SER A 53 -17.13 -1.50 -23.83
N GLN A 54 -17.44 -2.52 -23.02
CA GLN A 54 -18.82 -2.89 -22.70
C GLN A 54 -19.59 -1.78 -21.98
N HIS A 55 -18.91 -0.89 -21.25
CA HIS A 55 -19.56 0.26 -20.60
C HIS A 55 -19.96 1.39 -21.56
N PHE A 56 -19.51 1.32 -22.81
CA PHE A 56 -19.87 2.26 -23.87
C PHE A 56 -20.71 1.61 -24.96
N ASP A 57 -20.97 0.31 -24.85
CA ASP A 57 -21.83 -0.41 -25.77
C ASP A 57 -23.30 -0.05 -25.50
N LYS A 58 -23.98 0.42 -26.56
CA LYS A 58 -25.40 0.78 -26.52
C LYS A 58 -26.32 -0.45 -26.43
N THR A 59 -25.77 -1.65 -26.64
CA THR A 59 -26.53 -2.91 -26.54
C THR A 59 -26.62 -3.46 -25.12
N SER A 60 -25.85 -2.91 -24.16
CA SER A 60 -25.91 -3.33 -22.76
C SER A 60 -27.21 -2.84 -22.11
N SER A 61 -28.13 -3.78 -21.82
CA SER A 61 -29.39 -3.50 -21.14
C SER A 61 -29.18 -2.84 -19.76
N THR A 62 -28.21 -3.32 -18.99
CA THR A 62 -27.93 -2.83 -17.63
C THR A 62 -27.49 -1.36 -17.59
N LEU A 63 -26.66 -0.93 -18.55
CA LEU A 63 -26.19 0.46 -18.62
C LEU A 63 -27.24 1.43 -19.17
N ASN A 64 -28.07 0.99 -20.12
CA ASN A 64 -29.18 1.80 -20.62
C ASN A 64 -30.22 2.03 -19.52
N VAL A 65 -30.59 0.96 -18.81
CA VAL A 65 -31.47 1.03 -17.64
C VAL A 65 -30.90 1.98 -16.57
N LEU A 66 -29.59 1.89 -16.28
CA LEU A 66 -28.97 2.81 -15.32
C LEU A 66 -28.99 4.27 -15.78
N LYS A 67 -28.77 4.53 -17.08
CA LYS A 67 -28.82 5.88 -17.65
C LYS A 67 -30.22 6.46 -17.59
N GLU A 68 -31.24 5.63 -17.83
CA GLU A 68 -32.65 6.02 -17.77
C GLU A 68 -33.12 6.27 -16.33
N ILE A 69 -32.66 5.45 -15.37
CA ILE A 69 -32.99 5.60 -13.95
C ILE A 69 -32.21 6.74 -13.30
N SER A 70 -30.94 6.93 -13.67
CA SER A 70 -30.04 7.92 -13.07
C SER A 70 -28.92 8.36 -14.02
N PRO A 71 -29.11 9.49 -14.72
CA PRO A 71 -28.05 10.12 -15.50
C PRO A 71 -26.81 10.46 -14.67
N PHE A 72 -26.99 10.74 -13.37
CA PHE A 72 -25.91 11.05 -12.45
C PHE A 72 -25.03 9.83 -12.12
N LEU A 73 -25.63 8.69 -11.74
CA LEU A 73 -24.86 7.45 -11.49
C LEU A 73 -24.14 6.97 -12.75
N PHE A 74 -24.81 7.08 -13.89
CA PHE A 74 -24.19 6.80 -15.18
C PHE A 74 -22.96 7.69 -15.44
N GLY A 75 -23.04 8.98 -15.12
CA GLY A 75 -21.91 9.90 -15.14
C GLY A 75 -20.77 9.49 -14.20
N LEU A 76 -21.09 9.13 -12.95
CA LEU A 76 -20.10 8.69 -11.95
C LEU A 76 -19.35 7.43 -12.38
N ILE A 77 -20.03 6.46 -12.98
CA ILE A 77 -19.40 5.24 -13.51
C ILE A 77 -18.41 5.60 -14.63
N ARG A 78 -18.79 6.50 -15.55
CA ARG A 78 -17.87 6.94 -16.61
C ARG A 78 -16.66 7.70 -16.08
N VAL A 79 -16.85 8.55 -15.08
CA VAL A 79 -15.74 9.20 -14.37
C VAL A 79 -14.85 8.16 -13.71
N GLN A 80 -15.42 7.14 -13.08
CA GLN A 80 -14.68 6.05 -12.44
C GLN A 80 -13.82 5.28 -13.45
N LEU A 81 -14.38 4.95 -14.61
CA LEU A 81 -13.68 4.27 -15.68
C LEU A 81 -12.55 5.12 -16.27
N ALA A 82 -12.79 6.42 -16.48
CA ALA A 82 -11.76 7.34 -16.97
C ALA A 82 -10.62 7.53 -15.95
N LEU A 83 -10.95 7.64 -14.66
CA LEU A 83 -9.97 7.64 -13.58
C LEU A 83 -9.21 6.31 -13.52
N GLY A 84 -9.90 5.19 -13.70
CA GLY A 84 -9.30 3.85 -13.76
C GLY A 84 -8.29 3.70 -14.89
N ALA A 85 -8.61 4.18 -16.10
CA ALA A 85 -7.68 4.18 -17.23
C ALA A 85 -6.44 5.04 -16.95
N LYS A 86 -6.63 6.23 -16.35
CA LYS A 86 -5.50 7.09 -15.92
C LYS A 86 -4.65 6.43 -14.85
N ALA A 87 -5.28 5.78 -13.87
CA ALA A 87 -4.60 5.04 -12.81
C ALA A 87 -3.77 3.87 -13.38
N PHE A 88 -4.32 3.13 -14.35
CA PHE A 88 -3.63 2.05 -15.04
C PHE A 88 -2.40 2.55 -15.81
N ALA A 89 -2.56 3.61 -16.60
CA ALA A 89 -1.46 4.25 -17.33
C ALA A 89 -0.38 4.80 -16.39
N TYR A 90 -0.80 5.42 -15.28
CA TYR A 90 0.11 5.93 -14.26
C TYR A 90 0.85 4.80 -13.54
N ALA A 91 0.19 3.70 -13.19
CA ALA A 91 0.83 2.53 -12.58
C ALA A 91 1.90 1.93 -13.50
N ILE A 92 1.61 1.86 -14.80
CA ILE A 92 2.56 1.54 -15.85
C ILE A 92 3.77 2.50 -15.79
N TYR A 93 3.55 3.81 -15.89
CA TYR A 93 4.63 4.80 -15.85
C TYR A 93 5.46 4.73 -14.55
N SER A 94 4.79 4.71 -13.40
CA SER A 94 5.37 4.64 -12.06
C SER A 94 6.22 3.37 -11.87
N SER A 95 5.74 2.22 -12.34
CA SER A 95 6.49 0.96 -12.26
C SER A 95 7.82 1.03 -13.01
N VAL A 96 7.91 1.73 -14.14
CA VAL A 96 9.16 1.90 -14.90
C VAL A 96 10.09 2.89 -14.20
N LYS A 97 9.55 4.05 -13.79
CA LYS A 97 10.33 5.10 -13.13
C LYS A 97 10.91 4.64 -11.79
N SER A 98 10.13 3.87 -11.02
CA SER A 98 10.52 3.43 -9.68
C SER A 98 11.60 2.33 -9.69
N VAL A 99 11.77 1.57 -10.78
CA VAL A 99 12.74 0.45 -10.83
C VAL A 99 14.18 0.90 -10.72
N GLY A 100 14.53 2.07 -11.27
CA GLY A 100 15.87 2.64 -11.11
C GLY A 100 16.21 2.89 -9.64
N ALA A 101 15.30 3.59 -8.94
CA ALA A 101 15.42 3.83 -7.50
C ALA A 101 15.36 2.52 -6.70
N LEU A 102 14.54 1.56 -7.11
CA LEU A 102 14.39 0.22 -6.50
C LEU A 102 15.71 -0.54 -6.55
N ASN A 103 16.32 -0.62 -7.72
CA ASN A 103 17.59 -1.31 -7.90
C ASN A 103 18.73 -0.62 -7.14
N SER A 104 18.71 0.71 -7.03
CA SER A 104 19.68 1.45 -6.21
C SER A 104 19.48 1.21 -4.71
N LEU A 105 18.23 1.17 -4.24
CA LEU A 105 17.90 0.81 -2.86
C LEU A 105 18.30 -0.63 -2.54
N LEU A 106 18.04 -1.57 -3.45
CA LEU A 106 18.42 -2.98 -3.30
C LEU A 106 19.93 -3.17 -3.16
N LYS A 107 20.75 -2.37 -3.86
CA LYS A 107 22.22 -2.40 -3.66
C LYS A 107 22.63 -2.01 -2.24
N ALA A 108 21.84 -1.16 -1.59
CA ALA A 108 22.11 -0.73 -0.22
C ALA A 108 21.61 -1.75 0.82
N LEU A 109 20.67 -2.64 0.44
CA LEU A 109 20.13 -3.67 1.30
C LEU A 109 21.08 -4.88 1.40
N PRO A 110 21.33 -5.39 2.62
CA PRO A 110 22.21 -6.53 2.80
C PRO A 110 21.56 -7.81 2.26
N THR A 111 22.35 -8.60 1.52
CA THR A 111 21.99 -9.94 1.07
C THR A 111 22.34 -10.96 2.16
N ARG A 112 21.46 -11.10 3.15
CA ARG A 112 21.63 -12.09 4.23
C ARG A 112 20.72 -13.29 4.02
N ASN A 113 21.31 -14.48 3.97
CA ASN A 113 20.58 -15.72 4.20
C ASN A 113 20.48 -15.93 5.72
N SER A 114 19.52 -15.24 6.35
CA SER A 114 19.18 -15.50 7.75
C SER A 114 18.04 -16.49 7.85
N GLU A 115 17.94 -17.14 9.01
CA GLU A 115 16.75 -17.88 9.41
C GLU A 115 15.51 -16.98 9.46
N PHE A 116 14.34 -17.60 9.40
CA PHE A 116 13.05 -16.92 9.50
C PHE A 116 12.92 -16.28 10.88
N ASN A 117 12.52 -15.01 10.93
CA ASN A 117 12.41 -14.26 12.18
C ASN A 117 11.06 -13.53 12.29
N LYS A 118 10.76 -13.01 13.49
CA LYS A 118 9.50 -12.27 13.78
C LYS A 118 9.33 -11.04 12.87
N ASP A 119 10.41 -10.32 12.55
CA ASP A 119 10.37 -9.19 11.62
C ASP A 119 9.98 -9.59 10.18
N GLU A 120 10.38 -10.79 9.75
CA GLU A 120 10.00 -11.36 8.46
C GLU A 120 8.54 -11.81 8.45
N ALA A 121 8.06 -12.41 9.55
CA ALA A 121 6.64 -12.76 9.72
C ALA A 121 5.73 -11.52 9.60
N LEU A 122 6.11 -10.41 10.25
CA LEU A 122 5.38 -9.15 10.15
C LEU A 122 5.38 -8.58 8.73
N ALA A 123 6.49 -8.72 7.99
CA ALA A 123 6.55 -8.30 6.59
C ALA A 123 5.56 -9.09 5.72
N TYR A 124 5.44 -10.41 5.93
CA TYR A 124 4.45 -11.22 5.22
C TYR A 124 3.03 -10.88 5.63
N LEU A 125 2.75 -10.68 6.92
CA LEU A 125 1.43 -10.27 7.40
C LEU A 125 0.98 -8.95 6.75
N LEU A 126 1.85 -7.95 6.68
CA LEU A 126 1.59 -6.67 6.01
C LEU A 126 1.37 -6.82 4.50
N LEU A 127 1.96 -7.86 3.90
CA LEU A 127 1.85 -8.15 2.47
C LEU A 127 0.51 -8.84 2.15
N THR A 128 0.10 -9.79 3.00
CA THR A 128 -1.05 -10.68 2.77
C THR A 128 -2.34 -10.24 3.45
N SER A 129 -2.31 -9.25 4.35
CA SER A 129 -3.49 -8.80 5.14
C SER A 129 -4.73 -8.57 4.28
N THR A 130 -4.57 -7.85 3.19
CA THR A 130 -5.67 -7.49 2.29
C THR A 130 -6.19 -8.69 1.49
N PHE A 131 -5.36 -9.70 1.23
CA PHE A 131 -5.85 -10.96 0.63
C PHE A 131 -6.71 -11.75 1.60
N GLY A 132 -6.40 -11.70 2.90
CA GLY A 132 -7.27 -12.26 3.93
C GLY A 132 -8.64 -11.58 3.91
N ILE A 133 -8.68 -10.25 3.84
CA ILE A 133 -9.93 -9.48 3.73
C ILE A 133 -10.69 -9.85 2.46
N LEU A 134 -10.02 -9.83 1.30
CA LEU A 134 -10.63 -10.21 0.01
C LEU A 134 -11.18 -11.63 0.05
N PHE A 135 -10.46 -12.58 0.64
CA PHE A 135 -10.90 -13.96 0.76
C PHE A 135 -12.17 -14.08 1.63
N CYS A 136 -12.22 -13.41 2.78
CA CYS A 136 -13.40 -13.40 3.65
C CYS A 136 -14.63 -12.85 2.91
N PHE A 137 -14.49 -11.70 2.24
CA PHE A 137 -15.60 -11.10 1.48
C PHE A 137 -15.97 -11.94 0.24
N ALA A 138 -15.00 -12.53 -0.45
CA ALA A 138 -15.27 -13.41 -1.58
C ALA A 138 -16.04 -14.68 -1.14
N ALA A 139 -15.66 -15.27 -0.01
CA ALA A 139 -16.37 -16.42 0.55
C ALA A 139 -17.80 -16.05 0.96
N TYR A 140 -18.00 -14.88 1.58
CA TYR A 140 -19.33 -14.38 1.92
C TYR A 140 -20.19 -14.13 0.67
N ILE A 141 -19.64 -13.46 -0.35
CA ILE A 141 -20.33 -13.20 -1.62
C ILE A 141 -20.68 -14.52 -2.32
N ALA A 142 -19.75 -15.48 -2.36
CA ALA A 142 -20.00 -16.79 -2.95
C ALA A 142 -21.14 -17.53 -2.22
N TYR A 143 -21.17 -17.47 -0.89
CA TYR A 143 -22.25 -18.03 -0.09
C TYR A 143 -23.61 -17.39 -0.42
N GLU A 144 -23.69 -16.05 -0.49
CA GLU A 144 -24.93 -15.34 -0.85
C GLU A 144 -25.39 -15.65 -2.29
N MET A 145 -24.43 -15.85 -3.20
CA MET A 145 -24.65 -16.29 -4.58
C MET A 145 -24.96 -17.79 -4.71
N LYS A 146 -25.05 -18.55 -3.61
CA LYS A 146 -25.20 -20.02 -3.64
C LYS A 146 -24.14 -20.73 -4.48
N PHE A 147 -22.95 -20.13 -4.60
CA PHE A 147 -21.86 -20.57 -5.47
C PHE A 147 -22.20 -20.60 -6.97
N GLU A 148 -23.25 -19.88 -7.39
CA GLU A 148 -23.56 -19.65 -8.79
C GLU A 148 -22.68 -18.52 -9.36
N LEU A 149 -22.26 -18.67 -10.61
CA LEU A 149 -21.44 -17.66 -11.29
C LEU A 149 -22.32 -16.48 -11.74
N PRO A 150 -21.86 -15.22 -11.54
CA PRO A 150 -22.59 -14.08 -12.05
C PRO A 150 -22.61 -14.09 -13.59
N PRO A 151 -23.64 -13.50 -14.23
CA PRO A 151 -23.64 -13.29 -15.67
C PRO A 151 -22.34 -12.58 -16.11
N LEU A 152 -21.78 -13.03 -17.24
CA LEU A 152 -20.52 -12.49 -17.75
C LEU A 152 -20.52 -10.95 -17.90
N PRO A 153 -21.59 -10.28 -18.38
CA PRO A 153 -21.61 -8.82 -18.50
C PRO A 153 -21.47 -8.11 -17.14
N ASP A 154 -22.11 -8.63 -16.09
CA ASP A 154 -22.06 -8.05 -14.75
C ASP A 154 -20.68 -8.25 -14.11
N ALA A 155 -20.07 -9.41 -14.34
CA ALA A 155 -18.70 -9.70 -13.93
C ALA A 155 -17.70 -8.76 -14.62
N MET A 156 -17.87 -8.53 -15.92
CA MET A 156 -17.04 -7.60 -16.69
C MET A 156 -17.22 -6.15 -16.22
N LEU A 157 -18.45 -5.75 -15.86
CA LEU A 157 -18.74 -4.45 -15.25
C LEU A 157 -17.96 -4.25 -13.94
N GLY A 158 -18.10 -5.21 -13.02
CA GLY A 158 -17.40 -5.19 -11.74
C GLY A 158 -15.87 -5.19 -11.88
N MET A 159 -15.33 -5.99 -12.81
CA MET A 159 -13.89 -6.05 -13.08
C MET A 159 -13.34 -4.71 -13.58
N ALA A 160 -14.04 -3.99 -14.45
CA ALA A 160 -13.58 -2.68 -14.92
C ALA A 160 -13.55 -1.61 -13.81
N LEU A 161 -14.45 -1.71 -12.84
CA LEU A 161 -14.50 -0.77 -11.72
C LEU A 161 -13.48 -1.12 -10.63
N PHE A 162 -13.24 -2.42 -10.40
CA PHE A 162 -12.39 -2.90 -9.31
C PHE A 162 -10.90 -2.99 -9.67
N LEU A 163 -10.56 -3.44 -10.88
CA LEU A 163 -9.17 -3.73 -11.26
C LEU A 163 -8.19 -2.55 -11.05
N PRO A 164 -8.54 -1.28 -11.36
CA PRO A 164 -7.61 -0.19 -11.16
C PRO A 164 -7.35 0.11 -9.67
N HIS A 165 -8.30 -0.19 -8.77
CA HIS A 165 -8.08 -0.12 -7.32
C HIS A 165 -7.06 -1.16 -6.88
N LEU A 166 -7.18 -2.39 -7.38
CA LEU A 166 -6.26 -3.47 -7.06
C LEU A 166 -4.83 -3.11 -7.48
N ILE A 167 -4.65 -2.58 -8.69
CA ILE A 167 -3.34 -2.18 -9.23
C ILE A 167 -2.72 -1.04 -8.40
N LEU A 168 -3.50 -0.02 -8.04
CA LEU A 168 -3.02 1.07 -7.20
C LEU A 168 -2.70 0.59 -5.77
N ALA A 169 -3.48 -0.32 -5.21
CA ALA A 169 -3.18 -0.97 -3.93
C ALA A 169 -1.84 -1.74 -3.98
N GLY A 170 -1.54 -2.39 -5.11
CA GLY A 170 -0.22 -3.00 -5.36
C GLY A 170 0.92 -2.01 -5.19
N SER A 171 0.76 -0.78 -5.68
CA SER A 171 1.74 0.29 -5.47
C SER A 171 1.97 0.54 -3.98
N VAL A 172 0.91 0.78 -3.20
CA VAL A 172 0.97 1.06 -1.76
C VAL A 172 1.70 -0.05 -1.01
N ARG A 173 1.41 -1.32 -1.33
CA ARG A 173 2.08 -2.47 -0.71
C ARG A 173 3.55 -2.57 -1.04
N LEU A 174 3.95 -2.30 -2.29
CA LEU A 174 5.37 -2.23 -2.64
C LEU A 174 6.06 -1.20 -1.73
N TYR A 175 5.48 -0.01 -1.57
CA TYR A 175 6.06 1.04 -0.72
C TYR A 175 6.07 0.68 0.76
N THR A 176 5.03 0.00 1.27
CA THR A 176 4.99 -0.52 2.65
C THR A 176 6.14 -1.49 2.89
N VAL A 177 6.36 -2.45 2.00
CA VAL A 177 7.46 -3.42 2.11
C VAL A 177 8.82 -2.71 2.02
N LEU A 178 9.02 -1.82 1.04
CA LEU A 178 10.30 -1.11 0.89
C LEU A 178 10.62 -0.23 2.09
N SER A 179 9.61 0.41 2.68
CA SER A 179 9.76 1.18 3.91
C SER A 179 10.12 0.27 5.09
N TRP A 180 9.53 -0.93 5.16
CA TRP A 180 9.87 -1.92 6.19
C TRP A 180 11.30 -2.43 6.07
N LEU A 181 11.75 -2.74 4.84
CA LEU A 181 13.13 -3.15 4.57
C LEU A 181 14.12 -2.02 4.88
N SER A 182 13.79 -0.79 4.46
CA SER A 182 14.61 0.41 4.73
C SER A 182 14.73 0.69 6.23
N ARG A 183 13.67 0.48 7.02
CA ARG A 183 13.72 0.54 8.49
C ARG A 183 14.74 -0.47 9.04
N GLY A 184 14.72 -1.70 8.55
CA GLY A 184 15.69 -2.73 8.95
C GLY A 184 17.13 -2.32 8.65
N GLN A 185 17.38 -1.75 7.47
CA GLN A 185 18.69 -1.21 7.11
C GLN A 185 19.10 -0.03 7.99
N LEU A 186 18.17 0.89 8.29
CA LEU A 186 18.44 2.03 9.16
C LEU A 186 18.84 1.59 10.57
N LYS A 187 18.19 0.54 11.09
CA LYS A 187 18.54 -0.07 12.39
C LYS A 187 19.95 -0.68 12.38
N GLU A 188 20.35 -1.30 11.28
CA GLU A 188 21.72 -1.83 11.12
C GLU A 188 22.75 -0.71 10.99
N LEU A 189 22.48 0.31 10.17
CA LEU A 189 23.35 1.49 10.03
C LEU A 189 23.52 2.22 11.37
N LYS A 190 22.45 2.33 12.16
CA LYS A 190 22.50 2.87 13.53
C LYS A 190 23.47 2.06 14.39
N LYS A 191 23.31 0.74 14.44
CA LYS A 191 24.17 -0.14 15.25
C LYS A 191 25.64 -0.01 14.85
N ASN A 192 25.92 -0.06 13.54
CA ASN A 192 27.30 0.06 13.03
C ASN A 192 27.89 1.44 13.38
N ALA A 193 27.13 2.52 13.20
CA ALA A 193 27.58 3.86 13.56
C ALA A 193 27.86 3.97 15.06
N GLU A 194 26.97 3.45 15.93
CA GLU A 194 27.19 3.45 17.37
C GLU A 194 28.44 2.66 17.79
N GLU A 195 28.64 1.46 17.24
CA GLU A 195 29.80 0.62 17.53
C GLU A 195 31.11 1.30 17.09
N GLU A 196 31.13 1.86 15.89
CA GLU A 196 32.29 2.52 15.32
C GLU A 196 32.61 3.84 16.05
N LEU A 197 31.59 4.60 16.43
CA LEU A 197 31.74 5.82 17.23
C LEU A 197 32.21 5.50 18.66
N ARG A 198 31.71 4.43 19.28
CA ARG A 198 32.11 3.99 20.65
C ARG A 198 33.51 3.37 20.69
N ALA A 199 33.90 2.60 19.69
CA ALA A 199 35.24 2.04 19.58
C ALA A 199 36.32 3.14 19.51
N ASN A 200 35.96 4.31 18.97
CA ASN A 200 36.83 5.48 18.90
C ASN A 200 36.77 6.40 20.14
N LEU A 201 35.80 6.21 21.03
CA LEU A 201 35.72 6.88 22.34
C LEU A 201 36.57 6.18 23.42
N THR A 202 36.78 4.87 23.27
CA THR A 202 37.43 4.00 24.27
C THR A 202 38.94 3.83 24.08
N LYS A 203 39.49 4.27 22.94
CA LYS A 203 40.94 4.21 22.69
C LYS A 203 41.60 5.52 23.10
N GLU A 204 42.48 5.46 24.10
CA GLU A 204 43.27 6.62 24.54
C GLU A 204 44.04 7.26 23.38
N PRO A 205 44.14 8.60 23.35
CA PRO A 205 44.76 9.34 22.25
C PRO A 205 46.30 9.19 22.18
N ALA A 206 46.92 8.43 23.09
CA ALA A 206 48.38 8.43 23.23
C ALA A 206 49.13 7.56 22.21
N ASN A 207 48.49 6.64 21.47
CA ASN A 207 49.22 5.76 20.55
C ASN A 207 48.39 5.12 19.42
N ILE A 208 47.55 5.91 18.73
CA ILE A 208 46.83 5.38 17.55
C ILE A 208 47.67 5.65 16.29
N ALA A 209 48.26 4.59 15.75
CA ALA A 209 48.88 4.56 14.43
C ALA A 209 47.92 5.17 13.38
N SER A 210 48.42 6.09 12.54
CA SER A 210 47.58 6.87 11.63
C SER A 210 46.71 5.99 10.71
N ALA A 211 47.18 4.78 10.39
CA ALA A 211 46.49 3.77 9.59
C ALA A 211 45.16 3.30 10.19
N LEU A 212 45.07 3.12 11.51
CA LEU A 212 43.84 2.67 12.19
C LEU A 212 42.77 3.77 12.24
N PHE A 213 43.20 5.02 12.32
CA PHE A 213 42.31 6.19 12.32
C PHE A 213 41.81 6.54 10.90
N THR A 214 42.64 6.35 9.86
CA THR A 214 42.20 6.45 8.45
C THR A 214 41.16 5.37 8.11
N VAL A 215 41.36 4.13 8.57
CA VAL A 215 40.38 3.04 8.35
C VAL A 215 39.03 3.36 9.00
N SER A 216 39.02 3.93 10.21
CA SER A 216 37.76 4.29 10.90
C SER A 216 37.06 5.53 10.32
N THR A 217 37.77 6.38 9.57
CA THR A 217 37.15 7.54 8.93
C THR A 217 36.54 7.16 7.59
N GLU A 218 37.22 6.31 6.83
CA GLU A 218 36.70 5.72 5.60
C GLU A 218 35.44 4.87 5.83
N SER A 219 35.37 4.09 6.92
CA SER A 219 34.18 3.30 7.24
C SER A 219 32.97 4.15 7.60
N LEU A 220 33.17 5.24 8.37
CA LEU A 220 32.10 6.16 8.74
C LEU A 220 31.62 7.00 7.54
N GLU A 221 32.54 7.34 6.63
CA GLU A 221 32.23 8.04 5.38
C GLU A 221 31.46 7.13 4.41
N ASN A 222 31.82 5.85 4.32
CA ASN A 222 31.03 4.84 3.61
C ASN A 222 29.62 4.67 4.22
N LEU A 223 29.51 4.75 5.55
CA LEU A 223 28.22 4.71 6.25
C LEU A 223 27.36 5.94 5.91
N LYS A 224 27.97 7.12 5.83
CA LYS A 224 27.32 8.36 5.34
C LYS A 224 26.83 8.19 3.90
N THR A 225 27.67 7.72 2.98
CA THR A 225 27.27 7.51 1.57
C THR A 225 26.10 6.52 1.47
N LYS A 226 26.11 5.42 2.24
CA LYS A 226 24.98 4.48 2.28
C LYS A 226 23.69 5.13 2.80
N LEU A 227 23.79 6.02 3.77
CA LEU A 227 22.65 6.73 4.33
C LEU A 227 22.09 7.77 3.34
N GLU A 228 22.95 8.50 2.62
CA GLU A 228 22.56 9.46 1.57
C GLU A 228 21.88 8.75 0.39
N ILE A 229 22.41 7.59 -0.02
CA ILE A 229 21.78 6.74 -1.05
C ILE A 229 20.41 6.26 -0.58
N LEU A 230 20.30 5.83 0.69
CA LEU A 230 19.03 5.41 1.27
C LEU A 230 18.01 6.56 1.26
N GLU A 231 18.43 7.77 1.61
CA GLU A 231 17.60 8.97 1.60
C GLU A 231 17.11 9.33 0.19
N ALA A 232 18.03 9.49 -0.76
CA ALA A 232 17.72 9.94 -2.11
C ALA A 232 16.72 8.99 -2.80
N ASN A 233 16.89 7.68 -2.60
CA ASN A 233 15.96 6.69 -3.10
C ASN A 233 14.59 6.81 -2.41
N PHE A 234 14.57 7.01 -1.08
CA PHE A 234 13.33 7.22 -0.33
C PHE A 234 12.56 8.46 -0.80
N CYS A 235 13.24 9.55 -1.16
CA CYS A 235 12.61 10.74 -1.76
C CYS A 235 11.82 10.39 -3.04
N ILE A 236 12.45 9.64 -3.94
CA ILE A 236 11.86 9.27 -5.24
C ILE A 236 10.63 8.37 -5.01
N PHE A 237 10.73 7.42 -4.08
CA PHE A 237 9.60 6.56 -3.72
C PHE A 237 8.45 7.33 -3.09
N ALA A 238 8.75 8.21 -2.14
CA ALA A 238 7.77 9.06 -1.46
C ALA A 238 6.99 9.94 -2.46
N GLN A 239 7.70 10.51 -3.46
CA GLN A 239 7.06 11.29 -4.51
C GLN A 239 6.13 10.43 -5.37
N SER A 240 6.56 9.24 -5.77
CA SER A 240 5.74 8.33 -6.59
C SER A 240 4.52 7.78 -5.84
N LEU A 241 4.69 7.46 -4.56
CA LEU A 241 3.62 7.06 -3.65
C LEU A 241 2.57 8.16 -3.50
N ARG A 242 3.00 9.43 -3.34
CA ARG A 242 2.08 10.57 -3.22
C ARG A 242 1.10 10.66 -4.40
N HIS A 243 1.59 10.53 -5.63
CA HIS A 243 0.74 10.57 -6.81
C HIS A 243 -0.20 9.37 -6.89
N SER A 244 0.31 8.17 -6.56
CA SER A 244 -0.50 6.94 -6.51
C SER A 244 -1.65 7.08 -5.49
N MET A 245 -1.37 7.68 -4.33
CA MET A 245 -2.37 7.99 -3.31
C MET A 245 -3.41 9.02 -3.77
N VAL A 246 -3.02 10.03 -4.56
CA VAL A 246 -3.96 11.02 -5.08
C VAL A 246 -4.94 10.37 -6.07
N PHE A 247 -4.46 9.51 -6.98
CA PHE A 247 -5.35 8.75 -7.85
C PHE A 247 -6.28 7.84 -7.07
N LEU A 248 -5.74 7.15 -6.08
CA LEU A 248 -6.49 6.27 -5.20
C LEU A 248 -7.57 7.06 -4.43
N PHE A 249 -7.23 8.25 -3.91
CA PHE A 249 -8.18 9.16 -3.27
C PHE A 249 -9.30 9.61 -4.21
N ALA A 250 -8.96 10.03 -5.44
CA ALA A 250 -9.96 10.49 -6.41
C ALA A 250 -10.95 9.37 -6.79
N MET A 251 -10.44 8.16 -7.02
CA MET A 251 -11.27 6.98 -7.28
C MET A 251 -12.19 6.64 -6.09
N HIS A 252 -11.68 6.73 -4.86
CA HIS A 252 -12.48 6.45 -3.67
C HIS A 252 -13.53 7.52 -3.41
N ALA A 253 -13.20 8.80 -3.61
CA ALA A 253 -14.14 9.89 -3.47
C ALA A 253 -15.30 9.73 -4.46
N ASN A 254 -15.00 9.31 -5.69
CA ASN A 254 -16.02 9.04 -6.71
C ASN A 254 -16.89 7.81 -6.36
N CYS A 255 -16.29 6.72 -5.87
CA CYS A 255 -17.04 5.55 -5.38
C CYS A 255 -17.92 5.92 -4.18
N LEU A 256 -17.41 6.72 -3.24
CA LEU A 256 -18.15 7.19 -2.08
C LEU A 256 -19.32 8.08 -2.46
N LEU A 257 -19.11 9.00 -3.40
CA LEU A 257 -20.18 9.84 -3.91
C LEU A 257 -21.28 9.00 -4.57
N GLY A 258 -20.89 7.96 -5.33
CA GLY A 258 -21.82 6.96 -5.85
C GLY A 258 -22.57 6.21 -4.75
N GLY A 259 -21.86 5.76 -3.70
CA GLY A 259 -22.43 5.10 -2.54
C GLY A 259 -23.44 5.98 -1.80
N PHE A 260 -23.08 7.23 -1.47
CA PHE A 260 -23.95 8.19 -0.81
C PHE A 260 -25.19 8.51 -1.65
N TYR A 261 -25.01 8.80 -2.93
CA TYR A 261 -26.12 9.09 -3.84
C TYR A 261 -27.07 7.88 -3.94
N THR A 262 -26.51 6.68 -4.08
CA THR A 262 -27.31 5.45 -4.16
C THR A 262 -28.05 5.15 -2.85
N LEU A 263 -27.41 5.44 -1.71
CA LEU A 263 -28.01 5.33 -0.39
C LEU A 263 -29.15 6.32 -0.24
N THR A 264 -28.96 7.61 -0.52
CA THR A 264 -29.96 8.66 -0.28
C THR A 264 -31.17 8.56 -1.21
N TYR A 265 -30.95 8.33 -2.50
CA TYR A 265 -32.02 8.40 -3.50
C TYR A 265 -32.71 7.08 -3.77
N TYR A 266 -32.00 5.96 -3.64
CA TYR A 266 -32.57 4.65 -3.94
C TYR A 266 -32.86 3.80 -2.70
N TRP A 267 -32.61 4.29 -1.47
CA TRP A 267 -32.87 3.56 -0.21
C TRP A 267 -34.21 2.79 -0.20
N ASN A 268 -35.24 3.47 -0.71
CA ASN A 268 -36.63 3.04 -0.77
C ASN A 268 -37.02 2.42 -2.11
N THR A 269 -36.11 2.29 -3.07
CA THR A 269 -36.34 1.69 -4.39
C THR A 269 -35.45 0.48 -4.63
N TRP A 270 -34.50 0.20 -3.74
CA TRP A 270 -33.59 -0.95 -3.81
C TRP A 270 -34.33 -2.29 -3.91
N TYR A 271 -35.49 -2.44 -3.25
CA TYR A 271 -36.32 -3.65 -3.34
C TYR A 271 -36.96 -3.86 -4.71
N VAL A 272 -37.05 -2.80 -5.53
CA VAL A 272 -37.59 -2.85 -6.90
C VAL A 272 -36.48 -3.26 -7.90
N LEU A 273 -35.23 -2.88 -7.62
CA LEU A 273 -34.10 -3.07 -8.52
C LEU A 273 -33.31 -4.36 -8.26
N PHE A 274 -33.30 -4.85 -7.02
CA PHE A 274 -32.52 -6.03 -6.62
C PHE A 274 -33.31 -6.90 -5.64
N GLU A 275 -33.30 -8.22 -5.89
CA GLU A 275 -33.66 -9.21 -4.87
C GLU A 275 -32.80 -9.02 -3.60
N ASP A 276 -33.33 -9.32 -2.42
CA ASP A 276 -32.65 -9.09 -1.13
C ASP A 276 -31.23 -9.69 -1.07
N ARG A 277 -31.00 -10.83 -1.73
CA ARG A 277 -29.66 -11.46 -1.85
C ARG A 277 -28.68 -10.62 -2.68
N LYS A 278 -29.12 -10.11 -3.83
CA LYS A 278 -28.29 -9.27 -4.73
C LYS A 278 -27.93 -7.94 -4.07
N ARG A 279 -28.82 -7.42 -3.23
CA ARG A 279 -28.56 -6.26 -2.38
C ARG A 279 -27.41 -6.52 -1.40
N ARG A 280 -27.43 -7.63 -0.65
CA ARG A 280 -26.34 -8.00 0.28
C ARG A 280 -24.99 -8.20 -0.42
N ILE A 281 -24.99 -8.82 -1.60
CA ILE A 281 -23.79 -8.99 -2.43
C ILE A 281 -23.18 -7.64 -2.82
N PHE A 282 -23.99 -6.69 -3.29
CA PHE A 282 -23.51 -5.36 -3.66
C PHE A 282 -22.87 -4.61 -2.47
N TYR A 283 -23.50 -4.69 -1.31
CA TYR A 283 -22.96 -4.04 -0.11
C TYR A 283 -21.69 -4.69 0.40
N ALA A 284 -21.62 -6.02 0.40
CA ALA A 284 -20.40 -6.74 0.74
C ALA A 284 -19.26 -6.42 -0.24
N ALA A 285 -19.54 -6.32 -1.54
CA ALA A 285 -18.55 -5.92 -2.53
C ALA A 285 -18.03 -4.50 -2.25
N ASN A 286 -18.89 -3.53 -1.97
CA ASN A 286 -18.47 -2.17 -1.62
C ASN A 286 -17.70 -2.11 -0.30
N ALA A 287 -18.17 -2.80 0.75
CA ALA A 287 -17.49 -2.88 2.03
C ALA A 287 -16.10 -3.53 1.89
N SER A 288 -15.96 -4.54 1.03
CA SER A 288 -14.69 -5.21 0.76
C SER A 288 -13.64 -4.24 0.20
N ILE A 289 -14.04 -3.36 -0.73
CA ILE A 289 -13.17 -2.35 -1.33
C ILE A 289 -12.63 -1.44 -0.21
N TYR A 290 -13.53 -0.88 0.60
CA TYR A 290 -13.16 0.03 1.68
C TYR A 290 -12.33 -0.63 2.78
N ALA A 291 -12.63 -1.87 3.14
CA ALA A 291 -11.87 -2.63 4.12
C ALA A 291 -10.44 -2.92 3.64
N CYS A 292 -10.28 -3.29 2.36
CA CYS A 292 -8.97 -3.49 1.74
C CYS A 292 -8.14 -2.23 1.75
N ILE A 293 -8.76 -1.11 1.37
CA ILE A 293 -8.14 0.21 1.35
C ILE A 293 -7.69 0.62 2.76
N ALA A 294 -8.57 0.49 3.75
CA ALA A 294 -8.25 0.82 5.13
C ALA A 294 -7.07 -0.01 5.63
N SER A 295 -7.03 -1.32 5.32
CA SER A 295 -5.91 -2.20 5.64
C SER A 295 -4.60 -1.73 5.02
N ASP A 296 -4.58 -1.41 3.73
CA ASP A 296 -3.37 -0.96 3.03
C ASP A 296 -2.84 0.37 3.60
N TYR A 297 -3.73 1.32 3.95
CA TYR A 297 -3.36 2.57 4.59
C TYR A 297 -2.87 2.40 6.03
N ILE A 298 -3.54 1.57 6.84
CA ILE A 298 -3.11 1.26 8.21
C ILE A 298 -1.72 0.62 8.17
N GLY A 299 -1.51 -0.36 7.29
CA GLY A 299 -0.22 -1.02 7.12
C GLY A 299 0.89 -0.02 6.77
N LEU A 300 0.65 0.86 5.80
CA LEU A 300 1.61 1.90 5.45
C LEU A 300 1.89 2.85 6.62
N MET A 301 0.86 3.30 7.33
CA MET A 301 0.99 4.24 8.46
C MET A 301 1.80 3.63 9.60
N VAL A 302 1.54 2.37 9.95
CA VAL A 302 2.30 1.63 10.96
C VAL A 302 3.78 1.54 10.56
N VAL A 303 4.08 1.20 9.30
CA VAL A 303 5.47 1.09 8.85
C VAL A 303 6.18 2.45 8.84
N LEU A 304 5.54 3.50 8.36
CA LEU A 304 6.11 4.86 8.36
C LEU A 304 6.30 5.39 9.79
N PHE A 305 5.40 5.05 10.71
CA PHE A 305 5.55 5.38 12.13
C PHE A 305 6.75 4.67 12.74
N MET A 306 6.88 3.35 12.52
CA MET A 306 8.03 2.56 12.99
C MET A 306 9.35 3.06 12.40
N MET A 307 9.37 3.41 11.11
CA MET A 307 10.54 4.00 10.47
C MET A 307 10.93 5.36 11.09
N ASN A 308 9.93 6.19 11.43
CA ASN A 308 10.17 7.46 12.12
C ASN A 308 10.71 7.27 13.54
N ILE A 309 10.25 6.26 14.27
CA ILE A 309 10.80 5.91 15.59
C ILE A 309 12.28 5.54 15.46
N GLU A 310 12.62 4.61 14.56
CA GLU A 310 14.01 4.18 14.38
C GLU A 310 14.92 5.35 13.97
N ARG A 311 14.43 6.23 13.10
CA ARG A 311 15.13 7.47 12.74
C ARG A 311 15.39 8.37 13.94
N ARG A 312 14.37 8.63 14.78
CA ARG A 312 14.53 9.46 15.99
C ARG A 312 15.55 8.82 16.94
N ASN A 313 15.44 7.52 17.18
CA ASN A 313 16.37 6.78 18.02
C ASN A 313 17.80 6.84 17.49
N PHE A 314 18.01 6.90 16.17
CA PHE A 314 19.34 7.09 15.58
C PHE A 314 19.85 8.52 15.78
N ILE A 315 19.00 9.55 15.58
CA ILE A 315 19.36 10.94 15.86
C ILE A 315 19.76 11.12 17.35
N GLU A 316 18.97 10.56 18.26
CA GLU A 316 19.23 10.61 19.70
C GLU A 316 20.54 9.92 20.07
N ALA A 317 20.83 8.76 19.48
CA ALA A 317 22.11 8.08 19.69
C ALA A 317 23.31 8.93 19.25
N ILE A 318 23.22 9.57 18.08
CA ILE A 318 24.26 10.50 17.62
C ILE A 318 24.35 11.73 18.53
N ASP A 319 23.21 12.26 19.00
CA ASP A 319 23.18 13.43 19.88
C ASP A 319 23.81 13.14 21.25
N LEU A 320 23.56 11.96 21.83
CA LEU A 320 24.22 11.51 23.05
C LEU A 320 25.74 11.41 22.88
N LEU A 321 26.21 10.87 21.76
CA LEU A 321 27.63 10.76 21.45
C LEU A 321 28.28 12.13 21.21
N LEU A 322 27.59 13.03 20.50
CA LEU A 322 28.06 14.41 20.26
C LEU A 322 28.11 15.26 21.55
N ALA A 323 27.29 14.94 22.55
CA ALA A 323 27.30 15.60 23.86
C ALA A 323 28.55 15.27 24.70
N GLN A 324 29.21 14.14 24.46
CA GLN A 324 30.44 13.70 25.13
C GLN A 324 31.70 14.41 24.59
N ARG A 325 31.62 15.74 24.50
CA ARG A 325 32.52 16.66 23.78
C ARG A 325 34.00 16.55 24.14
N LYS A 326 34.33 16.08 25.35
CA LYS A 326 35.70 15.98 25.87
C LYS A 326 36.45 14.71 25.42
N LEU A 327 35.73 13.63 25.11
CA LEU A 327 36.30 12.34 24.70
C LEU A 327 36.25 12.12 23.17
N PHE A 328 35.50 12.96 22.46
CA PHE A 328 35.20 12.77 21.06
C PHE A 328 36.18 13.53 20.14
N SER A 329 36.84 12.82 19.24
CA SER A 329 37.86 13.37 18.33
C SER A 329 37.34 14.54 17.46
N LYS A 330 38.15 15.60 17.31
CA LYS A 330 37.83 16.79 16.48
C LYS A 330 37.56 16.44 15.01
N LYS A 331 38.15 15.36 14.48
CA LYS A 331 37.98 14.92 13.07
C LYS A 331 36.71 14.09 12.83
N LEU A 332 36.20 13.36 13.83
CA LEU A 332 34.98 12.55 13.71
C LEU A 332 33.70 13.38 13.93
N ARG A 333 33.84 14.52 14.61
CA ARG A 333 32.74 15.45 14.90
C ARG A 333 32.00 16.01 13.69
N PRO A 334 32.68 16.47 12.62
CA PRO A 334 31.98 16.88 11.40
C PRO A 334 31.19 15.71 10.78
N ILE A 335 31.76 14.50 10.71
CA ILE A 335 31.09 13.34 10.11
C ILE A 335 29.83 12.94 10.90
N ALA A 336 29.89 12.95 12.24
CA ALA A 336 28.73 12.69 13.08
C ALA A 336 27.64 13.77 12.95
N LYS A 337 28.03 15.05 12.77
CA LYS A 337 27.07 16.13 12.47
C LYS A 337 26.43 15.97 11.07
N ASP A 338 27.20 15.53 10.09
CA ASP A 338 26.70 15.27 8.73
C ASP A 338 25.70 14.12 8.73
N LEU A 339 26.02 13.00 9.40
CA LEU A 339 25.09 11.88 9.59
C LEU A 339 23.77 12.35 10.22
N ARG A 340 23.85 13.18 11.26
CA ARG A 340 22.66 13.81 11.87
C ARG A 340 21.92 14.71 10.88
N GLY A 341 22.64 15.44 10.04
CA GLY A 341 22.08 16.29 8.98
C GLY A 341 21.23 15.50 8.00
N VAL A 342 21.78 14.41 7.45
CA VAL A 342 21.09 13.49 6.53
C VAL A 342 19.83 12.91 7.19
N LEU A 343 19.91 12.45 8.44
CA LEU A 343 18.74 11.92 9.17
C LEU A 343 17.64 12.97 9.43
N LYS A 344 17.99 14.26 9.47
CA LYS A 344 17.06 15.37 9.68
C LYS A 344 16.41 15.88 8.40
N MET A 345 16.86 15.45 7.22
CA MET A 345 16.29 15.89 5.96
C MET A 345 14.83 15.44 5.77
N LYS A 346 14.11 16.20 4.94
CA LYS A 346 12.65 16.11 4.80
C LYS A 346 12.17 14.77 4.23
N CYS A 347 12.98 14.07 3.44
CA CYS A 347 12.56 12.82 2.81
C CYS A 347 12.38 11.69 3.81
N PHE A 348 13.28 11.57 4.79
CA PHE A 348 13.07 10.65 5.92
C PHE A 348 11.94 11.11 6.86
N LYS A 349 11.59 12.39 6.83
CA LYS A 349 10.42 12.96 7.51
C LYS A 349 9.15 12.86 6.64
N PHE A 350 9.10 11.99 5.62
CA PHE A 350 7.88 11.76 4.85
C PHE A 350 6.77 11.29 5.80
N GLN A 351 6.01 12.27 6.27
CA GLN A 351 4.73 12.12 6.92
C GLN A 351 3.75 12.45 5.81
N PRO A 352 3.22 11.44 5.09
CA PRO A 352 2.01 11.70 4.34
C PRO A 352 1.02 12.25 5.36
N ASN A 353 0.37 13.38 5.06
CA ASN A 353 -0.31 14.21 6.04
C ASN A 353 -1.17 13.33 6.96
N ILE A 354 -0.67 12.98 8.15
CA ILE A 354 -1.12 11.81 8.91
C ILE A 354 -2.58 12.01 9.29
N ILE A 355 -2.92 13.26 9.57
CA ILE A 355 -4.28 13.74 9.81
C ILE A 355 -5.18 13.44 8.61
N TYR A 356 -4.72 13.66 7.39
CA TYR A 356 -5.49 13.41 6.18
C TYR A 356 -5.69 11.92 5.91
N ILE A 357 -4.65 11.09 6.07
CA ILE A 357 -4.78 9.63 5.95
C ILE A 357 -5.64 9.05 7.07
N SER A 358 -5.47 9.51 8.30
CA SER A 358 -6.31 9.11 9.43
C SER A 358 -7.75 9.56 9.24
N LEU A 359 -8.00 10.77 8.75
CA LEU A 359 -9.34 11.24 8.39
C LEU A 359 -9.95 10.33 7.33
N MET A 360 -9.17 9.95 6.31
CA MET A 360 -9.61 9.01 5.28
C MET A 360 -9.93 7.64 5.86
N VAL A 361 -9.05 7.05 6.67
CA VAL A 361 -9.29 5.75 7.31
C VAL A 361 -10.50 5.81 8.24
N CYS A 362 -10.64 6.87 9.05
CA CYS A 362 -11.81 7.07 9.90
C CYS A 362 -13.09 7.20 9.09
N LEU A 363 -13.06 7.97 7.99
CA LEU A 363 -14.22 8.09 7.09
C LEU A 363 -14.58 6.73 6.49
N GLN A 364 -13.60 5.95 6.02
CA GLN A 364 -13.83 4.61 5.48
C GLN A 364 -14.38 3.63 6.52
N ILE A 365 -13.85 3.65 7.75
CA ILE A 365 -14.36 2.84 8.86
C ILE A 365 -15.78 3.27 9.20
N ILE A 366 -16.06 4.57 9.28
CA ILE A 366 -17.41 5.11 9.51
C ILE A 366 -18.37 4.65 8.42
N ILE A 367 -17.96 4.65 7.15
CA ILE A 367 -18.76 4.17 6.02
C ILE A 367 -19.03 2.67 6.14
N ILE A 368 -18.02 1.86 6.43
CA ILE A 368 -18.18 0.42 6.65
C ILE A 368 -19.14 0.18 7.82
N THR A 369 -18.95 0.88 8.93
CA THR A 369 -19.83 0.79 10.10
C THR A 369 -21.24 1.26 9.77
N LEU A 370 -21.44 2.34 9.03
CA LEU A 370 -22.77 2.79 8.60
C LEU A 370 -23.44 1.76 7.69
N ILE A 371 -22.72 1.21 6.71
CA ILE A 371 -23.25 0.17 5.83
C ILE A 371 -23.64 -1.06 6.66
N VAL A 372 -22.73 -1.57 7.48
CA VAL A 372 -22.94 -2.79 8.28
C VAL A 372 -24.04 -2.58 9.33
N THR A 373 -23.99 -1.51 10.12
CA THR A 373 -24.94 -1.26 11.20
C THR A 373 -26.34 -0.97 10.65
N VAL A 374 -26.47 -0.17 9.58
CA VAL A 374 -27.80 0.11 9.00
C VAL A 374 -28.37 -1.13 8.30
N HIS A 375 -27.56 -1.98 7.69
CA HIS A 375 -28.05 -3.25 7.12
C HIS A 375 -28.40 -4.28 8.18
N TYR A 376 -27.55 -4.45 9.19
CA TYR A 376 -27.84 -5.36 10.29
C TYR A 376 -29.13 -4.96 11.02
N LEU A 377 -29.28 -3.67 11.37
CA LEU A 377 -30.51 -3.16 11.97
C LEU A 377 -31.73 -3.33 11.05
N ARG A 378 -31.57 -3.16 9.73
CA ARG A 378 -32.68 -3.30 8.79
C ARG A 378 -33.10 -4.75 8.62
N ASP A 379 -32.15 -5.68 8.57
CA ASP A 379 -32.43 -7.12 8.48
C ASP A 379 -33.06 -7.62 9.79
N GLU A 380 -32.61 -7.13 10.96
CA GLU A 380 -33.27 -7.39 12.25
C GLU A 380 -34.70 -6.82 12.30
N ILE A 381 -34.92 -5.59 11.81
CA ILE A 381 -36.25 -4.98 11.76
C ILE A 381 -37.18 -5.74 10.81
N LEU A 382 -36.67 -6.21 9.67
CA LEU A 382 -37.46 -7.02 8.73
C LEU A 382 -37.82 -8.38 9.32
N LEU A 383 -36.86 -9.06 9.95
CA LEU A 383 -37.10 -10.34 10.64
C LEU A 383 -38.10 -10.17 11.79
N LEU A 384 -37.95 -9.15 12.62
CA LEU A 384 -38.90 -8.82 13.68
C LEU A 384 -40.30 -8.51 13.13
N LYS A 385 -40.39 -7.85 11.98
CA LYS A 385 -41.67 -7.54 11.34
C LYS A 385 -42.34 -8.77 10.75
N GLU A 386 -41.57 -9.68 10.15
CA GLU A 386 -42.07 -10.99 9.69
C GLU A 386 -42.54 -11.84 10.88
N GLU A 387 -41.78 -11.89 11.96
CA GLU A 387 -42.11 -12.62 13.19
C GLU A 387 -43.38 -12.06 13.85
N LEU A 388 -43.51 -10.73 13.97
CA LEU A 388 -44.74 -10.09 14.44
C LEU A 388 -45.94 -10.39 13.52
N SER A 389 -45.79 -10.32 12.20
CA SER A 389 -46.90 -10.63 11.27
C SER A 389 -47.31 -12.11 11.30
N SER A 390 -46.39 -13.02 11.62
CA SER A 390 -46.69 -14.44 11.78
C SER A 390 -47.38 -14.77 13.12
N THR A 391 -47.31 -13.86 14.09
CA THR A 391 -47.93 -14.03 15.41
C THR A 391 -49.37 -13.48 15.44
N ASP A 392 -49.72 -12.57 14.53
CA ASP A 392 -51.08 -12.03 14.38
C ASP A 392 -52.04 -12.97 13.59
N ASP A 393 -51.52 -14.03 12.97
CA ASP A 393 -52.28 -15.04 12.22
C ASP A 393 -52.60 -16.33 13.04
N THR A 394 -52.32 -16.32 14.35
CA THR A 394 -52.74 -17.34 15.35
C THR A 394 -53.59 -16.72 16.44
#